data_AF-A0A7W1Z340-F1
#
_entry.id   AF-A0A7W1Z340-F1
#
_cell.length_a   1.000
_cell.length_b   1.000
_cell.length_c   1.000
_cell.angle_alpha   90.00
_cell.angle_beta   90.00
_cell.angle_gamma   90.00
#
_symmetry.space_group_name_H-M   'P 1'
#
loop_
_entity.id
_entity.type
_entity.pdbx_description
1 polymer ?
#
loop_
_entity_poly.entity_id
_entity_poly.type
_entity_poly.pdbx_seq_one_letter_code
_entity_poly.pdbx_strand_id
1 'polypeptide(L)'
;FVTVAQGLNQIRLDTDGEISRHVDTINGLATKIASLNDVIFKVESSGPEAPDLRDQRRVLINDLAGLVNIDQVTLKDGIGINIGGQLLVGGNHVNELSTKSDPDNPPLHDVTFVRSDGSEFSISDKIHGGQIGGLLALRDGDIVKFQDQVDRLAAVLTTEFNQQHQAGYGLDGTTNNNFFSTLTPQAPLANDRNTGSATGSSVTIADPTLATFQGYEVQFSGASSYSVVNTATGASVTSGAYISGTPLSFDGLDVVINGTPAAGDVFYVNAQKGAAQQFGVALSDTDKIAAASTAAGIPGNNTNALDLVAVHTKRQVDLGNVTLNDYHTITIGDVGSATQKSTQALHSKQLEFDQVTALRESVSGVSLDEELTNLLSFQRSFEASARMITVADELMQTMLAMGR
;
A
#
# COMPACT_ATOMS: atom_id res chain seq x y z
N PHE A 1 15.72 10.67 -14.73
CA PHE A 1 14.56 11.10 -13.93
C PHE A 1 13.25 10.62 -14.53
N VAL A 2 12.79 11.17 -15.66
CA VAL A 2 11.47 10.86 -16.25
C VAL A 2 11.17 9.36 -16.37
N THR A 3 12.06 8.59 -17.00
CA THR A 3 11.86 7.13 -17.16
C THR A 3 11.76 6.38 -15.84
N VAL A 4 12.55 6.76 -14.83
CA VAL A 4 12.52 6.13 -13.50
C VAL A 4 11.22 6.47 -12.79
N ALA A 5 10.80 7.75 -12.82
CA ALA A 5 9.55 8.19 -12.23
C ALA A 5 8.33 7.49 -12.87
N GLN A 6 8.32 7.39 -14.20
CA GLN A 6 7.28 6.66 -14.95
C GLN A 6 7.27 5.17 -14.59
N GLY A 7 8.45 4.53 -14.50
CA GLY A 7 8.56 3.12 -14.10
C GLY A 7 8.02 2.86 -12.70
N LEU A 8 8.39 3.69 -11.71
CA LEU A 8 7.88 3.58 -10.35
C LEU A 8 6.35 3.80 -10.31
N ASN A 9 5.84 4.77 -11.06
CA ASN A 9 4.40 5.00 -11.15
C ASN A 9 3.67 3.81 -11.79
N GLN A 10 4.24 3.21 -12.83
CA GLN A 10 3.65 2.04 -13.47
C GLN A 10 3.59 0.85 -12.51
N ILE A 11 4.67 0.58 -11.77
CA ILE A 11 4.67 -0.49 -10.75
C ILE A 11 3.56 -0.24 -9.72
N ARG A 12 3.36 1.01 -9.31
CA ARG A 12 2.31 1.39 -8.36
C ARG A 12 0.90 1.13 -8.89
N LEU A 13 0.64 1.45 -10.16
CA LEU A 13 -0.63 1.17 -10.84
C LEU A 13 -0.85 -0.32 -11.07
N ASP A 14 0.19 -1.06 -11.44
CA ASP A 14 0.11 -2.51 -11.62
C ASP A 14 -0.21 -3.21 -10.28
N THR A 15 0.42 -2.74 -9.20
CA THR A 15 0.17 -3.21 -7.83
C THR A 15 -1.28 -2.95 -7.40
N ASP A 16 -1.82 -1.78 -7.73
CA ASP A 16 -3.23 -1.42 -7.49
C ASP A 16 -4.22 -2.34 -8.23
N GLY A 17 -3.91 -2.65 -9.50
CA GLY A 17 -4.68 -3.62 -10.28
C GLY A 17 -4.56 -5.06 -9.75
N GLU A 18 -3.43 -5.42 -9.14
CA GLU A 18 -3.29 -6.70 -8.43
C GLU A 18 -4.13 -6.77 -7.15
N ILE A 19 -4.16 -5.70 -6.36
CA ILE A 19 -5.02 -5.62 -5.17
C ILE A 19 -6.49 -5.84 -5.57
N SER A 20 -6.95 -5.15 -6.61
CA SER A 20 -8.33 -5.27 -7.12
C SER A 20 -8.67 -6.71 -7.52
N ARG A 21 -7.78 -7.40 -8.26
CA ARG A 21 -7.99 -8.81 -8.64
C ARG A 21 -8.00 -9.76 -7.45
N HIS A 22 -7.19 -9.49 -6.42
CA HIS A 22 -7.22 -10.30 -5.19
C HIS A 22 -8.50 -10.07 -4.40
N VAL A 23 -9.05 -8.85 -4.36
CA VAL A 23 -10.36 -8.55 -3.77
C VAL A 23 -11.47 -9.36 -4.44
N ASP A 24 -11.51 -9.42 -5.77
CA ASP A 24 -12.47 -10.25 -6.51
C ASP A 24 -12.34 -11.74 -6.15
N THR A 25 -11.10 -12.23 -6.02
CA THR A 25 -10.81 -13.61 -5.64
C THR A 25 -11.28 -13.91 -4.21
N ILE A 26 -11.07 -12.98 -3.28
CA ILE A 26 -11.55 -13.07 -1.89
C ILE A 26 -13.07 -13.20 -1.85
N ASN A 27 -13.80 -12.36 -2.58
CA ASN A 27 -15.26 -12.42 -2.64
C ASN A 27 -15.76 -13.76 -3.19
N GLY A 28 -15.08 -14.29 -4.21
CA GLY A 28 -15.36 -15.62 -4.77
C GLY A 28 -15.12 -16.75 -3.76
N LEU A 29 -14.03 -16.71 -3.00
CA LEU A 29 -13.74 -17.69 -1.93
C LEU A 29 -14.75 -17.59 -0.79
N ALA A 30 -15.08 -16.38 -0.34
CA ALA A 30 -16.06 -16.13 0.71
C ALA A 30 -17.44 -16.71 0.36
N THR A 31 -17.89 -16.52 -0.89
CA THR A 31 -19.14 -17.10 -1.40
C THR A 31 -19.15 -18.62 -1.36
N LYS A 32 -18.04 -19.26 -1.76
CA LYS A 32 -17.90 -20.73 -1.71
C LYS A 32 -17.87 -21.24 -0.27
N ILE A 33 -17.19 -20.55 0.63
CA ILE A 33 -17.14 -20.89 2.06
C ILE A 33 -18.54 -20.82 2.69
N ALA A 34 -19.29 -19.74 2.45
CA ALA A 34 -20.66 -19.61 2.94
C ALA A 34 -21.60 -20.69 2.38
N SER A 35 -21.44 -21.03 1.10
CA SER A 35 -22.18 -22.15 0.49
C SER A 35 -21.87 -23.48 1.18
N LEU A 36 -20.60 -23.77 1.47
CA LEU A 36 -20.21 -24.96 2.23
C LEU A 36 -20.73 -24.92 3.67
N ASN A 37 -20.72 -23.77 4.33
CA ASN A 37 -21.32 -23.62 5.67
C ASN A 37 -22.80 -24.01 5.67
N ASP A 38 -23.57 -23.59 4.67
CA ASP A 38 -24.98 -23.94 4.53
C ASP A 38 -25.18 -25.45 4.31
N VAL A 39 -24.39 -26.07 3.44
CA VAL A 39 -24.47 -27.52 3.18
C VAL A 39 -24.08 -28.32 4.43
N ILE A 40 -22.98 -27.98 5.09
CA ILE A 40 -22.54 -28.64 6.34
C ILE A 40 -23.63 -28.51 7.40
N PHE A 41 -24.17 -27.31 7.60
CA PHE A 41 -25.23 -27.08 8.58
C PHE A 41 -26.46 -27.95 8.30
N LYS A 42 -26.89 -28.07 7.04
CA LYS A 42 -28.04 -28.91 6.63
C LYS A 42 -27.79 -30.41 6.79
N VAL A 43 -26.57 -30.89 6.53
CA VAL A 43 -26.22 -32.31 6.70
C VAL A 43 -26.14 -32.66 8.19
N GLU A 44 -25.50 -31.80 8.99
CA GLU A 44 -25.23 -32.06 10.40
C GLU A 44 -26.40 -31.75 11.32
N SER A 45 -27.39 -30.94 10.89
CA SER A 45 -28.58 -30.60 11.70
C SER A 45 -29.46 -31.80 12.04
N SER A 46 -29.36 -32.88 11.26
CA SER A 46 -30.26 -34.05 11.35
C SER A 46 -29.58 -35.36 10.96
N GLY A 47 -28.27 -35.35 10.73
CA GLY A 47 -27.49 -36.45 10.16
C GLY A 47 -26.10 -36.61 10.78
N PRO A 48 -25.24 -37.47 10.19
CA PRO A 48 -23.86 -37.65 10.65
C PRO A 48 -23.00 -36.41 10.35
N GLU A 49 -21.84 -36.33 11.01
CA GLU A 49 -20.83 -35.31 10.67
C GLU A 49 -20.41 -35.41 9.20
N ALA A 50 -20.05 -34.28 8.59
CA ALA A 50 -19.64 -34.19 7.19
C ALA A 50 -18.13 -33.86 7.06
N PRO A 51 -17.21 -34.78 7.40
CA PRO A 51 -15.77 -34.52 7.45
C PRO A 51 -15.21 -34.03 6.10
N ASP A 52 -15.59 -34.66 4.98
CA ASP A 52 -15.13 -34.27 3.65
C ASP A 52 -15.51 -32.82 3.30
N LEU A 53 -16.70 -32.36 3.69
CA LEU A 53 -17.14 -30.99 3.46
C LEU A 53 -16.41 -30.00 4.36
N ARG A 54 -16.14 -30.39 5.61
CA ARG A 54 -15.31 -29.59 6.54
C ARG A 54 -13.89 -29.43 6.00
N ASP A 55 -13.34 -30.46 5.38
CA ASP A 55 -12.01 -30.43 4.76
C ASP A 55 -11.98 -29.57 3.50
N GLN A 56 -12.97 -29.69 2.62
CA GLN A 56 -13.11 -28.78 1.47
C GLN A 56 -13.20 -27.32 1.92
N ARG A 57 -13.97 -27.03 2.97
CA ARG A 57 -14.06 -25.68 3.54
C ARG A 57 -12.71 -25.23 4.10
N ARG A 58 -11.96 -26.10 4.77
CA ARG A 58 -10.63 -25.80 5.30
C ARG A 58 -9.67 -25.36 4.19
N VAL A 59 -9.68 -26.05 3.05
CA VAL A 59 -8.85 -25.68 1.89
C VAL A 59 -9.18 -24.27 1.43
N LEU A 60 -10.46 -23.94 1.26
CA LEU A 60 -10.86 -22.58 0.85
C LEU A 60 -10.50 -21.51 1.87
N ILE A 61 -10.57 -21.82 3.17
CA ILE A 61 -10.14 -20.92 4.25
C ILE A 61 -8.63 -20.69 4.18
N ASN A 62 -7.84 -21.73 3.91
CA ASN A 62 -6.39 -21.60 3.75
C ASN A 62 -6.03 -20.78 2.50
N ASP A 63 -6.72 -21.00 1.38
CA ASP A 63 -6.55 -20.21 0.16
C ASP A 63 -6.86 -18.73 0.43
N LEU A 64 -7.95 -18.46 1.16
CA LEU A 64 -8.32 -17.11 1.57
C LEU A 64 -7.25 -16.48 2.48
N ALA A 65 -6.74 -17.23 3.45
CA ALA A 65 -5.68 -16.78 4.36
C ALA A 65 -4.35 -16.45 3.64
N GLY A 66 -4.10 -17.04 2.47
CA GLY A 66 -2.97 -16.67 1.61
C GLY A 66 -3.12 -15.28 0.98
N LEU A 67 -4.35 -14.88 0.66
CA LEU A 67 -4.65 -13.58 0.04
C LEU A 67 -4.67 -12.45 1.06
N VAL A 68 -5.21 -12.71 2.24
CA VAL A 68 -5.50 -11.69 3.26
C VAL A 68 -5.46 -12.29 4.66
N ASN A 69 -5.04 -11.49 5.64
CA ASN A 69 -5.16 -11.91 7.04
C ASN A 69 -6.64 -12.11 7.43
N ILE A 70 -6.95 -13.25 8.05
CA ILE A 70 -8.30 -13.62 8.49
C ILE A 70 -8.31 -13.99 9.97
N ASP A 71 -9.44 -13.71 10.63
CA ASP A 71 -9.77 -14.26 11.94
C ASP A 71 -11.00 -15.16 11.83
N GLN A 72 -10.86 -16.41 12.25
CA GLN A 72 -11.96 -17.37 12.26
C GLN A 72 -12.70 -17.31 13.61
N VAL A 73 -14.04 -17.24 13.56
CA VAL A 73 -14.89 -17.24 14.75
C VAL A 73 -15.95 -18.34 14.68
N THR A 74 -16.36 -18.88 15.83
CA THR A 74 -17.48 -19.84 15.90
C THR A 74 -18.78 -19.08 16.11
N LEU A 75 -19.79 -19.40 15.29
CA LEU A 75 -21.14 -18.84 15.36
C LEU A 75 -22.14 -19.95 15.70
N LYS A 76 -23.38 -19.57 16.03
CA LYS A 76 -24.46 -20.55 16.25
C LYS A 76 -24.75 -21.39 15.01
N ASP A 77 -24.59 -20.78 13.84
CA ASP A 77 -24.95 -21.35 12.54
C ASP A 77 -23.70 -21.82 11.75
N GLY A 78 -22.59 -22.08 12.44
CA GLY A 78 -21.35 -22.58 11.85
C GLY A 78 -20.15 -21.69 12.15
N ILE A 79 -19.43 -21.27 11.11
CA ILE A 79 -18.17 -20.53 11.23
C ILE A 79 -18.32 -19.16 10.59
N GLY A 80 -17.73 -18.15 11.21
CA GLY A 80 -17.54 -16.83 10.65
C GLY A 80 -16.08 -16.54 10.33
N ILE A 81 -15.86 -15.63 9.38
CA ILE A 81 -14.53 -15.16 8.97
C ILE A 81 -14.54 -13.65 8.99
N ASN A 82 -13.63 -13.06 9.76
CA ASN A 82 -13.40 -11.62 9.79
C ASN A 82 -12.16 -11.23 8.99
N ILE A 83 -12.19 -10.05 8.36
CA ILE A 83 -11.05 -9.38 7.72
C ILE A 83 -11.04 -7.93 8.20
N GLY A 84 -9.89 -7.44 8.66
CA GLY A 84 -9.77 -6.04 9.12
C GLY A 84 -10.73 -5.70 10.26
N GLY A 85 -11.11 -6.69 11.08
CA GLY A 85 -12.11 -6.55 12.14
C GLY A 85 -13.58 -6.58 11.69
N GLN A 86 -13.86 -6.83 10.40
CA GLN A 86 -15.22 -6.88 9.85
C GLN A 86 -15.60 -8.30 9.46
N LEU A 87 -16.83 -8.72 9.77
CA LEU A 87 -17.36 -10.05 9.46
C LEU A 87 -17.66 -10.18 7.97
N LEU A 88 -16.77 -10.83 7.22
CA LEU A 88 -16.95 -11.09 5.80
C LEU A 88 -17.89 -12.27 5.57
N VAL A 89 -17.67 -13.39 6.25
CA VAL A 89 -18.53 -14.58 6.17
C VAL A 89 -19.21 -14.76 7.51
N GLY A 90 -20.55 -14.78 7.53
CA GLY A 90 -21.35 -15.04 8.72
C GLY A 90 -22.26 -16.24 8.50
N GLY A 91 -21.79 -17.45 8.83
CA GLY A 91 -22.54 -18.67 8.55
C GLY A 91 -22.72 -18.85 7.04
N ASN A 92 -23.96 -18.78 6.56
CA ASN A 92 -24.31 -18.89 5.14
C ASN A 92 -24.46 -17.53 4.41
N HIS A 93 -24.16 -16.42 5.08
CA HIS A 93 -24.20 -15.08 4.48
C HIS A 93 -22.79 -14.53 4.26
N VAL A 94 -22.65 -13.67 3.24
CA VAL A 94 -21.39 -13.03 2.84
C VAL A 94 -21.62 -11.53 2.70
N ASN A 95 -20.76 -10.74 3.32
CA ASN A 95 -20.55 -9.33 2.99
C ASN A 95 -19.44 -9.23 1.94
N GLU A 96 -19.35 -8.10 1.26
CA GLU A 96 -18.44 -7.92 0.13
C GLU A 96 -17.28 -7.00 0.50
N LEU A 97 -16.10 -7.29 -0.03
CA LEU A 97 -15.02 -6.31 -0.15
C LEU A 97 -15.10 -5.62 -1.50
N SER A 98 -14.80 -4.34 -1.56
CA SER A 98 -14.76 -3.57 -2.81
C SER A 98 -13.43 -2.82 -2.91
N THR A 99 -13.19 -2.22 -4.07
CA THR A 99 -12.12 -1.24 -4.26
C THR A 99 -12.71 0.09 -4.69
N LYS A 100 -12.34 1.17 -4.01
CA LYS A 100 -12.89 2.51 -4.26
C LYS A 100 -11.76 3.51 -4.38
N SER A 101 -11.91 4.50 -5.26
CA SER A 101 -10.90 5.55 -5.45
C SER A 101 -10.44 6.12 -4.10
N ASP A 102 -9.14 6.12 -3.89
CA ASP A 102 -8.45 6.74 -2.76
C ASP A 102 -8.22 8.24 -3.09
N PRO A 103 -8.94 9.17 -2.42
CA PRO A 103 -8.76 10.60 -2.65
C PRO A 103 -7.41 11.13 -2.18
N ASP A 104 -6.75 10.45 -1.24
CA ASP A 104 -5.43 10.80 -0.72
C ASP A 104 -4.30 10.30 -1.66
N ASN A 105 -4.59 9.33 -2.54
CA ASN A 105 -3.63 8.81 -3.51
C ASN A 105 -4.21 8.57 -4.92
N PRO A 106 -4.77 9.59 -5.60
CA PRO A 106 -5.32 9.38 -6.94
C PRO A 106 -4.22 8.98 -7.95
N PRO A 107 -4.48 8.04 -8.89
CA PRO A 107 -5.75 7.37 -9.18
C PRO A 107 -5.90 5.97 -8.54
N LEU A 108 -5.25 5.73 -7.39
CA LEU A 108 -5.25 4.42 -6.72
C LEU A 108 -6.56 4.16 -5.98
N HIS A 109 -6.73 2.93 -5.51
CA HIS A 109 -7.93 2.48 -4.83
C HIS A 109 -7.65 1.98 -3.41
N ASP A 110 -8.55 2.33 -2.50
CA ASP A 110 -8.67 1.73 -1.19
C ASP A 110 -9.43 0.42 -1.24
N VAL A 111 -9.03 -0.54 -0.39
CA VAL A 111 -9.84 -1.74 -0.12
C VAL A 111 -10.92 -1.36 0.88
N THR A 112 -12.19 -1.50 0.49
CA THR A 112 -13.35 -1.12 1.31
C THR A 112 -14.16 -2.33 1.75
N PHE A 113 -14.82 -2.22 2.90
CA PHE A 113 -15.84 -3.18 3.33
C PHE A 113 -17.22 -2.62 3.02
N VAL A 114 -18.07 -3.42 2.37
CA VAL A 114 -19.45 -3.08 2.04
C VAL A 114 -20.38 -3.56 3.16
N ARG A 115 -21.06 -2.64 3.83
CA ARG A 115 -22.09 -2.96 4.84
C ARG A 115 -23.37 -3.45 4.18
N SER A 116 -24.23 -4.08 4.98
CA SER A 116 -25.55 -4.56 4.54
C SER A 116 -26.51 -3.45 4.08
N ASP A 117 -26.26 -2.19 4.46
CA ASP A 117 -27.01 -1.02 3.98
C ASP A 117 -26.44 -0.43 2.68
N GLY A 118 -25.38 -1.02 2.11
CA GLY A 118 -24.69 -0.57 0.91
C GLY A 118 -23.65 0.54 1.16
N SER A 119 -23.47 0.98 2.41
CA SER A 119 -22.41 1.93 2.76
C SER A 119 -21.04 1.25 2.75
N GLU A 120 -20.01 1.99 2.32
CA GLU A 120 -18.63 1.50 2.25
C GLU A 120 -17.70 2.34 3.12
N PHE A 121 -16.69 1.70 3.71
CA PHE A 121 -15.59 2.37 4.39
C PHE A 121 -14.27 1.64 4.14
N SER A 122 -13.17 2.38 4.10
CA SER A 122 -11.83 1.84 3.89
C SER A 122 -11.39 0.97 5.06
N ILE A 123 -10.80 -0.18 4.73
CA ILE A 123 -10.13 -1.09 5.64
C ILE A 123 -8.66 -1.34 5.24
N SER A 124 -8.13 -0.60 4.25
CA SER A 124 -6.74 -0.72 3.78
C SER A 124 -5.75 -0.73 4.95
N ASP A 125 -5.88 0.24 5.86
CA ASP A 125 -5.03 0.39 7.06
C ASP A 125 -5.17 -0.72 8.10
N LYS A 126 -6.12 -1.65 7.92
CA LYS A 126 -6.34 -2.81 8.81
C LYS A 126 -5.84 -4.11 8.19
N ILE A 127 -5.37 -4.08 6.96
CA ILE A 127 -4.89 -5.26 6.23
C ILE A 127 -3.35 -5.25 6.24
N HIS A 128 -2.76 -6.10 7.06
CA HIS A 128 -1.29 -6.18 7.21
C HIS A 128 -0.68 -7.54 6.81
N GLY A 129 -1.51 -8.51 6.41
CA GLY A 129 -1.08 -9.85 6.08
C GLY A 129 -1.72 -10.40 4.81
N GLY A 130 -1.21 -11.52 4.34
CA GLY A 130 -1.53 -12.07 3.03
C GLY A 130 -0.92 -11.25 1.88
N GLN A 131 -1.21 -11.66 0.65
CA GLN A 131 -0.74 -10.97 -0.55
C GLN A 131 -1.22 -9.51 -0.63
N ILE A 132 -2.46 -9.21 -0.27
CA ILE A 132 -2.98 -7.83 -0.27
C ILE A 132 -2.20 -6.95 0.70
N GLY A 133 -1.92 -7.41 1.93
CA GLY A 133 -1.14 -6.63 2.89
C GLY A 133 0.27 -6.31 2.40
N GLY A 134 0.91 -7.27 1.71
CA GLY A 134 2.21 -7.04 1.08
C GLY A 134 2.15 -6.05 -0.09
N LEU A 135 1.13 -6.14 -0.93
CA LEU A 135 0.92 -5.22 -2.06
C LEU A 135 0.63 -3.79 -1.57
N LEU A 136 -0.21 -3.63 -0.53
CA LEU A 136 -0.48 -2.32 0.10
C LEU A 136 0.81 -1.71 0.68
N ALA A 137 1.61 -2.50 1.41
CA ALA A 137 2.88 -2.05 1.96
C ALA A 137 3.87 -1.60 0.87
N LEU A 138 3.90 -2.31 -0.27
CA LEU A 138 4.73 -1.94 -1.42
C LEU A 138 4.23 -0.66 -2.09
N ARG A 139 2.93 -0.60 -2.41
CA ARG A 139 2.27 0.49 -3.16
C ARG A 139 2.30 1.81 -2.42
N ASP A 140 1.97 1.79 -1.13
CA ASP A 140 1.72 2.99 -0.31
C ASP A 140 2.89 3.33 0.61
N GLY A 141 3.81 2.38 0.81
CA GLY A 141 5.01 2.56 1.61
C GLY A 141 6.27 2.71 0.77
N ASP A 142 6.80 1.58 0.29
CA ASP A 142 8.16 1.52 -0.26
C ASP A 142 8.30 2.27 -1.59
N ILE A 143 7.34 2.11 -2.52
CA ILE A 143 7.38 2.84 -3.80
C ILE A 143 7.26 4.36 -3.57
N VAL A 144 6.39 4.80 -2.65
CA VAL A 144 6.22 6.23 -2.33
C VAL A 144 7.55 6.83 -1.85
N LYS A 145 8.26 6.14 -0.94
CA LYS A 145 9.57 6.58 -0.47
C LYS A 145 10.58 6.73 -1.62
N PHE A 146 10.63 5.76 -2.54
CA PHE A 146 11.54 5.84 -3.68
C PHE A 146 11.15 6.94 -4.67
N GLN A 147 9.86 7.15 -4.91
CA GLN A 147 9.35 8.27 -5.71
C GLN A 147 9.79 9.60 -5.09
N ASP A 148 9.56 9.80 -3.80
CA ASP A 148 9.96 11.01 -3.07
C ASP A 148 11.47 11.27 -3.13
N GLN A 149 12.30 10.24 -3.04
CA GLN A 149 13.76 10.38 -3.15
C GLN A 149 14.16 10.83 -4.56
N VAL A 150 13.63 10.20 -5.61
CA VAL A 150 13.95 10.54 -7.00
C VAL A 150 13.43 11.94 -7.36
N ASP A 151 12.23 12.29 -6.90
CA ASP A 151 11.63 13.61 -7.06
C ASP A 151 12.44 14.70 -6.36
N ARG A 152 12.84 14.47 -5.10
CA ARG A 152 13.69 15.41 -4.35
C ARG A 152 15.02 15.63 -5.04
N LEU A 153 15.67 14.57 -5.53
CA LEU A 153 16.94 14.69 -6.25
C LEU A 153 16.77 15.53 -7.52
N ALA A 154 15.70 15.31 -8.29
CA ALA A 154 15.38 16.10 -9.47
C ALA A 154 15.09 17.57 -9.13
N ALA A 155 14.35 17.82 -8.06
CA ALA A 155 13.98 19.15 -7.61
C ALA A 155 15.20 19.96 -7.17
N VAL A 156 16.06 19.40 -6.32
CA VAL A 156 17.29 20.05 -5.86
C VAL A 156 18.24 20.31 -7.02
N LEU A 157 18.45 19.32 -7.92
CA LEU A 157 19.27 19.53 -9.11
C LEU A 157 18.74 20.68 -9.98
N THR A 158 17.43 20.67 -10.25
CA THR A 158 16.78 21.70 -11.07
C THR A 158 16.99 23.09 -10.47
N THR A 159 16.71 23.24 -9.17
CA THR A 159 16.80 24.52 -8.47
C THR A 159 18.23 25.02 -8.40
N GLU A 160 19.17 24.21 -7.90
CA GLU A 160 20.56 24.63 -7.71
C GLU A 160 21.25 24.94 -9.04
N PHE A 161 21.01 24.12 -10.07
CA PHE A 161 21.60 24.34 -11.38
C PHE A 161 21.00 25.58 -12.05
N ASN A 162 19.67 25.77 -11.99
CA ASN A 162 19.04 26.95 -12.56
C ASN A 162 19.47 28.23 -11.84
N GLN A 163 19.54 28.24 -10.51
CA GLN A 163 20.02 29.41 -9.76
C GLN A 163 21.43 29.80 -10.18
N GLN A 164 22.35 28.83 -10.25
CA GLN A 164 23.72 29.10 -10.70
C GLN A 164 23.78 29.51 -12.18
N HIS A 165 22.94 28.92 -13.04
CA HIS A 165 22.89 29.26 -14.46
C HIS A 165 22.36 30.68 -14.68
N GLN A 166 21.32 31.07 -13.94
CA GLN A 166 20.75 32.41 -13.98
C GLN A 166 21.75 33.50 -13.54
N ALA A 167 22.68 33.19 -12.64
CA ALA A 167 23.73 34.10 -12.20
C ALA A 167 24.81 34.39 -13.26
N GLY A 168 24.87 33.60 -14.32
CA GLY A 168 25.82 33.77 -15.42
C GLY A 168 25.27 34.55 -16.61
N TYR A 169 26.10 34.61 -17.65
CA TYR A 169 25.77 35.23 -18.93
C TYR A 169 26.05 34.27 -20.09
N GLY A 170 25.11 34.20 -21.03
CA GLY A 170 25.23 33.49 -22.30
C GLY A 170 26.18 34.19 -23.27
N LEU A 171 26.57 33.49 -24.34
CA LEU A 171 27.36 34.05 -25.44
C LEU A 171 26.63 35.20 -26.16
N ASP A 172 25.29 35.15 -26.18
CA ASP A 172 24.42 36.22 -26.68
C ASP A 172 24.27 37.41 -25.71
N GLY A 173 24.92 37.36 -24.54
CA GLY A 173 24.87 38.37 -23.49
C GLY A 173 23.63 38.30 -22.61
N THR A 174 22.72 37.34 -22.81
CA THR A 174 21.54 37.17 -21.97
C THR A 174 21.88 36.57 -20.60
N THR A 175 21.07 36.86 -19.60
CA THR A 175 21.19 36.36 -18.21
C THR A 175 19.82 35.94 -17.70
N ASN A 176 19.73 35.39 -16.48
CA ASN A 176 18.50 34.86 -15.90
C ASN A 176 17.82 33.75 -16.75
N ASN A 177 18.62 33.02 -17.54
CA ASN A 177 18.13 31.89 -18.31
C ASN A 177 18.02 30.65 -17.42
N ASN A 178 16.92 29.91 -17.51
CA ASN A 178 16.80 28.58 -16.93
C ASN A 178 17.43 27.53 -17.85
N PHE A 179 18.25 26.64 -17.32
CA PHE A 179 18.78 25.51 -18.06
C PHE A 179 17.77 24.35 -18.10
N PHE A 180 17.18 24.03 -16.95
CA PHE A 180 16.10 23.06 -16.78
C PHE A 180 14.75 23.75 -16.67
N SER A 181 13.69 23.05 -17.05
CA SER A 181 12.31 23.53 -16.89
C SER A 181 12.03 23.85 -15.42
N THR A 182 11.30 24.94 -15.18
CA THR A 182 10.91 25.32 -13.81
C THR A 182 10.03 24.24 -13.20
N LEU A 183 10.20 23.97 -11.91
CA LEU A 183 9.34 23.05 -11.19
C LEU A 183 7.90 23.54 -11.23
N THR A 184 6.96 22.61 -11.44
CA THR A 184 5.52 22.88 -11.35
C THR A 184 4.92 22.00 -10.26
N PRO A 185 5.02 22.43 -8.99
CA PRO A 185 4.45 21.70 -7.86
C PRO A 185 2.97 21.38 -8.07
N GLN A 186 2.54 20.23 -7.58
CA GLN A 186 1.14 19.86 -7.58
C GLN A 186 0.35 20.74 -6.62
N ALA A 187 -0.95 20.94 -6.90
CA ALA A 187 -1.84 21.63 -5.98
C ALA A 187 -1.91 20.91 -4.62
N PRO A 188 -2.21 21.63 -3.52
CA PRO A 188 -2.34 21.02 -2.20
C PRO A 188 -3.40 19.92 -2.22
N LEU A 189 -3.08 18.76 -1.66
CA LEU A 189 -4.01 17.64 -1.60
C LEU A 189 -4.87 17.75 -0.34
N ALA A 190 -6.18 17.78 -0.48
CA ALA A 190 -7.10 17.74 0.66
C ALA A 190 -7.09 16.34 1.28
N ASN A 191 -7.01 16.24 2.60
CA ASN A 191 -7.22 14.98 3.31
C ASN A 191 -8.67 14.49 3.12
N ASP A 192 -8.85 13.19 2.91
CA ASP A 192 -10.13 12.53 2.70
C ASP A 192 -11.16 12.72 3.84
N ARG A 193 -10.70 13.03 5.07
CA ARG A 193 -11.52 13.31 6.24
C ARG A 193 -11.95 14.78 6.34
N ASN A 194 -11.51 15.64 5.43
CA ASN A 194 -11.93 17.03 5.42
C ASN A 194 -13.46 17.12 5.25
N THR A 195 -14.08 18.00 6.03
CA THR A 195 -15.54 18.20 6.01
C THR A 195 -15.93 19.57 5.44
N GLY A 196 -14.98 20.50 5.35
CA GLY A 196 -15.17 21.77 4.66
C GLY A 196 -15.26 21.63 3.14
N SER A 197 -15.64 22.73 2.49
CA SER A 197 -15.72 22.81 1.03
C SER A 197 -14.44 23.36 0.39
N ALA A 198 -13.37 23.51 1.18
CA ALA A 198 -12.11 24.03 0.70
C ALA A 198 -11.42 23.05 -0.27
N THR A 199 -10.68 23.59 -1.24
CA THR A 199 -9.92 22.84 -2.23
C THR A 199 -8.55 23.46 -2.44
N GLY A 200 -7.52 22.63 -2.63
CA GLY A 200 -6.19 23.09 -2.97
C GLY A 200 -6.16 23.60 -4.41
N SER A 201 -5.65 24.81 -4.62
CA SER A 201 -5.62 25.46 -5.92
C SER A 201 -4.25 25.38 -6.57
N SER A 202 -3.21 25.81 -5.87
CA SER A 202 -1.85 25.87 -6.43
C SER A 202 -0.78 25.94 -5.36
N VAL A 203 0.40 25.48 -5.70
CA VAL A 203 1.64 25.71 -4.96
C VAL A 203 2.64 26.34 -5.93
N THR A 204 3.20 27.48 -5.57
CA THR A 204 4.23 28.16 -6.37
C THR A 204 5.50 28.30 -5.54
N ILE A 205 6.66 28.08 -6.16
CA ILE A 205 7.95 28.40 -5.56
C ILE A 205 8.22 29.89 -5.82
N ALA A 206 7.84 30.74 -4.87
CA ALA A 206 7.96 32.19 -4.97
C ALA A 206 9.41 32.66 -4.76
N ASP A 207 10.13 32.03 -3.83
CA ASP A 207 11.55 32.26 -3.60
C ASP A 207 12.32 30.93 -3.55
N PRO A 208 12.98 30.53 -4.64
CA PRO A 208 13.77 29.31 -4.70
C PRO A 208 14.95 29.25 -3.71
N THR A 209 15.39 30.39 -3.16
CA THR A 209 16.52 30.43 -2.20
C THR A 209 16.08 30.12 -0.77
N LEU A 210 14.77 30.24 -0.49
CA LEU A 210 14.15 29.89 0.79
C LEU A 210 13.37 28.57 0.71
N ALA A 211 13.05 28.11 -0.50
CA ALA A 211 12.34 26.87 -0.77
C ALA A 211 13.05 25.68 -0.12
N THR A 212 12.39 25.08 0.87
CA THR A 212 12.81 23.77 1.37
C THR A 212 11.95 22.69 0.72
N PHE A 213 12.57 21.61 0.28
CA PHE A 213 11.86 20.51 -0.34
C PHE A 213 11.26 19.59 0.73
N GLN A 214 10.60 20.12 1.75
CA GLN A 214 9.98 19.32 2.80
C GLN A 214 8.47 19.13 2.58
N GLY A 215 7.88 18.18 3.29
CA GLY A 215 6.43 18.02 3.32
C GLY A 215 5.82 18.94 4.39
N TYR A 216 4.64 19.49 4.09
CA TYR A 216 3.91 20.36 5.00
C TYR A 216 2.44 19.97 5.07
N GLU A 217 1.85 20.21 6.23
CA GLU A 217 0.41 20.16 6.46
C GLU A 217 -0.09 21.57 6.75
N VAL A 218 -1.05 22.06 5.95
CA VAL A 218 -1.85 23.23 6.27
C VAL A 218 -3.07 22.76 7.04
N GLN A 219 -3.09 23.01 8.34
CA GLN A 219 -4.14 22.58 9.26
C GLN A 219 -5.06 23.75 9.59
N PHE A 220 -6.37 23.54 9.47
CA PHE A 220 -7.38 24.55 9.76
C PHE A 220 -7.98 24.36 11.15
N SER A 221 -7.94 25.40 11.97
CA SER A 221 -8.62 25.44 13.28
C SER A 221 -10.05 25.98 13.18
N GLY A 222 -10.44 26.46 11.99
CA GLY A 222 -11.76 26.97 11.66
C GLY A 222 -11.75 27.64 10.28
N ALA A 223 -12.85 28.27 9.89
CA ALA A 223 -13.05 28.83 8.56
C ALA A 223 -12.13 30.03 8.21
N SER A 224 -11.41 30.59 9.17
CA SER A 224 -10.62 31.82 9.00
C SER A 224 -9.24 31.75 9.65
N SER A 225 -8.76 30.56 10.03
CA SER A 225 -7.47 30.41 10.70
C SER A 225 -6.78 29.11 10.31
N TYR A 226 -5.47 29.20 10.07
CA TYR A 226 -4.63 28.07 9.71
C TYR A 226 -3.31 28.06 10.50
N SER A 227 -2.70 26.89 10.56
CA SER A 227 -1.29 26.70 10.91
C SER A 227 -0.63 25.77 9.90
N VAL A 228 0.66 25.97 9.67
CA VAL A 228 1.47 25.11 8.81
C VAL A 228 2.44 24.34 9.68
N VAL A 229 2.44 23.03 9.53
CA VAL A 229 3.33 22.11 10.24
C VAL A 229 4.21 21.39 9.25
N ASN A 230 5.49 21.30 9.55
CA ASN A 230 6.42 20.49 8.80
C ASN A 230 6.23 19.00 9.14
N THR A 231 6.01 18.14 8.14
CA THR A 231 5.65 16.73 8.38
C THR A 231 6.81 15.87 8.85
N ALA A 232 8.05 16.26 8.56
CA ALA A 232 9.24 15.51 8.96
C ALA A 232 9.61 15.78 10.43
N THR A 233 9.42 17.01 10.90
CA THR A 233 9.86 17.45 12.24
C THR A 233 8.72 17.64 13.23
N GLY A 234 7.48 17.77 12.75
CA GLY A 234 6.33 18.18 13.55
C GLY A 234 6.39 19.64 14.01
N ALA A 235 7.37 20.43 13.55
CA ALA A 235 7.53 21.81 13.94
C ALA A 235 6.47 22.71 13.27
N SER A 236 5.91 23.64 14.04
CA SER A 236 5.09 24.72 13.49
C SER A 236 5.97 25.69 12.72
N VAL A 237 5.61 25.95 11.46
CA VAL A 237 6.33 26.82 10.53
C VAL A 237 5.75 28.22 10.56
N THR A 238 4.43 28.32 10.44
CA THR A 238 3.69 29.59 10.49
C THR A 238 2.24 29.36 10.91
N SER A 239 1.55 30.42 11.30
CA SER A 239 0.10 30.41 11.49
C SER A 239 -0.47 31.79 11.20
N GLY A 240 -1.75 31.86 10.85
CA GLY A 240 -2.34 33.12 10.45
C GLY A 240 -3.84 33.07 10.19
N ALA A 241 -4.36 34.22 9.78
CA ALA A 241 -5.71 34.34 9.28
C ALA A 241 -5.79 33.74 7.87
N TYR A 242 -6.82 32.94 7.62
CA TYR A 242 -7.11 32.40 6.30
C TYR A 242 -8.13 33.27 5.57
N ILE A 243 -7.85 33.57 4.31
CA ILE A 243 -8.78 34.18 3.37
C ILE A 243 -8.77 33.31 2.11
N SER A 244 -9.94 32.91 1.62
CA SER A 244 -10.05 32.08 0.42
C SER A 244 -9.36 32.72 -0.78
N GLY A 245 -8.50 31.95 -1.44
CA GLY A 245 -7.80 32.37 -2.66
C GLY A 245 -6.62 33.30 -2.44
N THR A 246 -6.31 33.71 -1.21
CA THR A 246 -5.07 34.44 -0.93
C THR A 246 -3.93 33.46 -0.65
N PRO A 247 -2.72 33.70 -1.18
CA PRO A 247 -1.56 32.87 -0.89
C PRO A 247 -1.23 32.80 0.60
N LEU A 248 -0.94 31.60 1.08
CA LEU A 248 -0.33 31.31 2.36
C LEU A 248 1.17 31.17 2.11
N SER A 249 1.95 32.19 2.49
CA SER A 249 3.38 32.25 2.20
C SER A 249 4.22 31.72 3.36
N PHE A 250 5.09 30.76 3.10
CA PHE A 250 6.04 30.21 4.08
C PHE A 250 7.18 29.46 3.35
N ASP A 251 8.39 29.48 3.91
CA ASP A 251 9.56 28.75 3.38
C ASP A 251 9.74 28.85 1.85
N GLY A 252 9.58 30.06 1.29
CA GLY A 252 9.70 30.31 -0.16
C GLY A 252 8.55 29.81 -1.02
N LEU A 253 7.51 29.23 -0.43
CA LEU A 253 6.31 28.71 -1.09
C LEU A 253 5.14 29.68 -0.93
N ASP A 254 4.36 29.81 -2.00
CA ASP A 254 3.03 30.42 -2.00
C ASP A 254 1.97 29.33 -2.26
N VAL A 255 1.18 29.03 -1.22
CA VAL A 255 0.15 27.99 -1.26
C VAL A 255 -1.23 28.63 -1.31
N VAL A 256 -2.04 28.29 -2.32
CA VAL A 256 -3.40 28.83 -2.47
C VAL A 256 -4.42 27.73 -2.24
N ILE A 257 -5.34 27.97 -1.31
CA ILE A 257 -6.50 27.14 -1.01
C ILE A 257 -7.76 28.00 -1.19
N ASN A 258 -8.76 27.49 -1.90
CA ASN A 258 -10.02 28.17 -2.17
C ASN A 258 -11.16 27.55 -1.37
N GLY A 259 -12.21 28.31 -1.07
CA GLY A 259 -13.42 27.82 -0.42
C GLY A 259 -13.41 28.01 1.10
N THR A 260 -14.24 27.24 1.80
CA THR A 260 -14.44 27.39 3.25
C THR A 260 -14.04 26.10 3.97
N PRO A 261 -12.88 26.07 4.64
CA PRO A 261 -12.46 24.91 5.42
C PRO A 261 -13.28 24.80 6.70
N ALA A 262 -13.41 23.58 7.22
CA ALA A 262 -13.93 23.30 8.55
C ALA A 262 -12.78 23.15 9.56
N ALA A 263 -13.11 23.24 10.85
CA ALA A 263 -12.13 22.96 11.90
C ALA A 263 -11.72 21.48 11.85
N GLY A 264 -10.41 21.23 11.84
CA GLY A 264 -9.84 19.89 11.68
C GLY A 264 -9.47 19.53 10.24
N ASP A 265 -9.81 20.36 9.24
CA ASP A 265 -9.41 20.11 7.84
C ASP A 265 -7.88 20.24 7.69
N VAL A 266 -7.29 19.37 6.85
CA VAL A 266 -5.85 19.32 6.56
C VAL A 266 -5.60 19.28 5.06
N PHE A 267 -4.61 20.03 4.58
CA PHE A 267 -4.10 19.95 3.21
C PHE A 267 -2.62 19.62 3.20
N TYR A 268 -2.22 18.62 2.42
CA TYR A 268 -0.84 18.23 2.24
C TYR A 268 -0.17 19.01 1.11
N VAL A 269 1.01 19.53 1.38
CA VAL A 269 1.83 20.30 0.45
C VAL A 269 3.20 19.65 0.33
N ASN A 270 3.62 19.33 -0.89
CA ASN A 270 4.92 18.75 -1.19
C ASN A 270 5.42 19.33 -2.53
N ALA A 271 6.39 20.25 -2.46
CA ALA A 271 6.85 20.99 -3.63
C ALA A 271 7.70 20.15 -4.59
N GLN A 272 8.34 19.06 -4.12
CA GLN A 272 9.11 18.18 -5.00
C GLN A 272 8.25 17.12 -5.70
N LYS A 273 7.05 16.80 -5.22
CA LYS A 273 6.23 15.70 -5.76
C LYS A 273 6.00 15.87 -7.26
N GLY A 274 6.43 14.88 -8.05
CA GLY A 274 6.35 14.87 -9.52
C GLY A 274 7.50 15.57 -10.25
N ALA A 275 8.46 16.16 -9.55
CA ALA A 275 9.58 16.88 -10.15
C ALA A 275 10.41 16.00 -11.11
N ALA A 276 10.61 14.72 -10.79
CA ALA A 276 11.36 13.83 -11.65
C ALA A 276 10.62 13.49 -12.96
N GLN A 277 9.29 13.45 -12.92
CA GLN A 277 8.46 13.23 -14.10
C GLN A 277 8.45 14.44 -15.04
N GLN A 278 8.56 15.64 -14.47
CA GLN A 278 8.55 16.92 -15.20
C GLN A 278 9.97 17.38 -15.62
N PHE A 279 11.01 16.66 -15.20
CA PHE A 279 12.39 17.04 -15.44
C PHE A 279 12.69 17.12 -16.95
N GLY A 280 13.17 18.27 -17.40
CA GLY A 280 13.49 18.50 -18.81
C GLY A 280 14.37 19.72 -19.02
N VAL A 281 15.09 19.76 -20.14
CA VAL A 281 15.93 20.91 -20.52
C VAL A 281 15.04 22.01 -21.10
N ALA A 282 15.16 23.23 -20.59
CA ALA A 282 14.41 24.41 -21.06
C ALA A 282 15.13 25.14 -22.21
N LEU A 283 16.46 25.03 -22.29
CA LEU A 283 17.25 25.66 -23.35
C LEU A 283 17.17 24.88 -24.67
N SER A 284 16.80 25.58 -25.73
CA SER A 284 16.91 25.12 -27.12
C SER A 284 18.07 25.77 -27.88
N ASP A 285 18.58 26.89 -27.37
CA ASP A 285 19.65 27.68 -27.97
C ASP A 285 20.93 27.56 -27.15
N THR A 286 22.02 27.13 -27.79
CA THR A 286 23.33 26.95 -27.15
C THR A 286 24.00 28.26 -26.77
N ASP A 287 23.67 29.37 -27.45
CA ASP A 287 24.26 30.68 -27.13
C ASP A 287 23.75 31.23 -25.79
N LYS A 288 22.67 30.65 -25.25
CA LYS A 288 22.11 31.00 -23.94
C LYS A 288 22.71 30.21 -22.78
N ILE A 289 23.64 29.29 -23.05
CA ILE A 289 24.37 28.58 -22.00
C ILE A 289 25.24 29.60 -21.26
N ALA A 290 24.89 29.86 -20.00
CA ALA A 290 25.43 30.93 -19.20
C ALA A 290 26.81 30.58 -18.60
N ALA A 291 27.83 30.48 -19.44
CA ALA A 291 29.17 30.05 -19.02
C ALA A 291 30.01 31.16 -18.37
N ALA A 292 29.78 32.42 -18.73
CA ALA A 292 30.54 33.57 -18.23
C ALA A 292 29.94 34.10 -16.91
N SER A 293 30.77 34.50 -15.95
CA SER A 293 30.31 35.15 -14.71
C SER A 293 30.06 36.65 -14.85
N THR A 294 30.54 37.27 -15.93
CA THR A 294 30.35 38.70 -16.21
C THR A 294 30.15 38.97 -17.70
N ALA A 295 29.38 39.99 -18.05
CA ALA A 295 29.15 40.39 -19.44
C ALA A 295 30.45 40.77 -20.18
N ALA A 296 31.39 41.44 -19.51
CA ALA A 296 32.67 41.84 -20.10
C ALA A 296 33.60 40.64 -20.37
N GLY A 297 33.34 39.49 -19.76
CA GLY A 297 34.09 38.25 -19.97
C GLY A 297 33.67 37.47 -21.23
N ILE A 298 32.70 37.97 -22.00
CA ILE A 298 32.20 37.30 -23.21
C ILE A 298 32.95 37.79 -24.45
N PRO A 299 33.44 36.88 -25.33
CA PRO A 299 33.59 35.45 -25.12
C PRO A 299 34.87 35.11 -24.32
N GLY A 300 34.87 33.94 -23.66
CA GLY A 300 36.10 33.32 -23.11
C GLY A 300 36.11 33.10 -21.60
N ASN A 301 35.29 33.82 -20.83
CA ASN A 301 35.11 33.53 -19.41
C ASN A 301 34.28 32.27 -19.21
N ASN A 302 34.77 31.34 -18.39
CA ASN A 302 34.11 30.08 -18.05
C ASN A 302 33.90 29.91 -16.54
N THR A 303 33.99 30.99 -15.77
CA THR A 303 33.91 30.93 -14.30
C THR A 303 32.56 30.37 -13.84
N ASN A 304 31.45 30.84 -14.44
CA ASN A 304 30.13 30.31 -14.08
C ASN A 304 29.96 28.84 -14.49
N ALA A 305 30.59 28.42 -15.59
CA ALA A 305 30.61 27.01 -15.97
C ALA A 305 31.34 26.12 -14.95
N LEU A 306 32.42 26.62 -14.32
CA LEU A 306 33.08 25.90 -13.22
C LEU A 306 32.18 25.82 -11.98
N ASP A 307 31.46 26.89 -11.65
CA ASP A 307 30.50 26.90 -10.54
C ASP A 307 29.33 25.94 -10.79
N LEU A 308 28.85 25.85 -12.04
CA LEU A 308 27.84 24.87 -12.47
C LEU A 308 28.32 23.43 -12.29
N VAL A 309 29.57 23.13 -12.62
CA VAL A 309 30.17 21.81 -12.35
C VAL A 309 30.25 21.54 -10.86
N ALA A 310 30.57 22.56 -10.04
CA ALA A 310 30.68 22.44 -8.60
C ALA A 310 29.35 22.07 -7.92
N VAL A 311 28.18 22.37 -8.53
CA VAL A 311 26.85 21.98 -8.01
C VAL A 311 26.77 20.50 -7.68
N HIS A 312 27.36 19.62 -8.50
CA HIS A 312 27.34 18.17 -8.26
C HIS A 312 28.11 17.75 -6.99
N THR A 313 29.10 18.54 -6.57
CA THR A 313 29.93 18.28 -5.38
C THR A 313 29.55 19.12 -4.16
N LYS A 314 28.67 20.11 -4.34
CA LYS A 314 28.15 20.94 -3.26
C LYS A 314 27.24 20.09 -2.39
N ARG A 315 27.41 20.18 -1.07
CA ARG A 315 26.52 19.52 -0.10
C ARG A 315 25.22 20.32 -0.01
N GLN A 316 24.09 19.63 -0.11
CA GLN A 316 22.77 20.24 -0.14
C GLN A 316 22.00 19.89 1.13
N VAL A 317 21.51 20.92 1.83
CA VAL A 317 20.78 20.74 3.10
C VAL A 317 19.50 19.93 2.88
N ASP A 318 18.76 20.20 1.79
CA ASP A 318 17.53 19.48 1.43
C ASP A 318 17.73 18.00 1.14
N LEU A 319 18.97 17.57 0.91
CA LEU A 319 19.34 16.16 0.69
C LEU A 319 19.86 15.50 1.98
N GLY A 320 19.81 16.17 3.13
CA GLY A 320 20.41 15.68 4.38
C GLY A 320 21.89 16.07 4.49
N ASN A 321 22.27 17.21 3.91
CA ASN A 321 23.64 17.72 3.86
C ASN A 321 24.61 16.73 3.20
N VAL A 322 24.24 16.14 2.06
CA VAL A 322 25.12 15.30 1.23
C VAL A 322 25.19 15.85 -0.19
N THR A 323 26.10 15.33 -1.03
CA THR A 323 26.17 15.73 -2.44
C THR A 323 25.06 15.07 -3.26
N LEU A 324 24.79 15.58 -4.47
CA LEU A 324 23.84 14.97 -5.41
C LEU A 324 24.21 13.50 -5.73
N ASN A 325 25.51 13.21 -5.87
CA ASN A 325 26.00 11.86 -6.12
C ASN A 325 25.83 10.91 -4.93
N ASP A 326 26.14 11.41 -3.74
CA ASP A 326 25.95 10.62 -2.50
C ASP A 326 24.48 10.29 -2.31
N TYR A 327 23.59 11.28 -2.51
CA TYR A 327 22.16 11.08 -2.41
C TYR A 327 21.65 10.02 -3.40
N HIS A 328 22.06 10.12 -4.67
CA HIS A 328 21.72 9.10 -5.67
C HIS A 328 22.21 7.70 -5.28
N THR A 329 23.43 7.60 -4.75
CA THR A 329 24.00 6.33 -4.29
C THR A 329 23.23 5.77 -3.08
N ILE A 330 22.81 6.63 -2.15
CA ILE A 330 21.97 6.27 -1.00
C ILE A 330 20.62 5.75 -1.48
N THR A 331 19.95 6.45 -2.41
CA THR A 331 18.66 6.01 -2.99
C THR A 331 18.76 4.60 -3.58
N ILE A 332 19.80 4.29 -4.35
CA ILE A 332 20.01 2.94 -4.89
C ILE A 332 20.29 1.93 -3.77
N GLY A 333 21.09 2.32 -2.78
CA GLY A 333 21.38 1.50 -1.60
C GLY A 333 20.14 1.16 -0.77
N ASP A 334 19.21 2.10 -0.63
CA ASP A 334 17.94 1.92 0.09
C ASP A 334 17.05 0.89 -0.60
N VAL A 335 16.96 0.92 -1.94
CA VAL A 335 16.25 -0.11 -2.72
C VAL A 335 16.86 -1.48 -2.45
N GLY A 336 18.18 -1.62 -2.58
CA GLY A 336 18.88 -2.89 -2.31
C GLY A 336 18.69 -3.39 -0.87
N SER A 337 18.75 -2.48 0.11
CA SER A 337 18.51 -2.77 1.51
C SER A 337 17.08 -3.22 1.77
N ALA A 338 16.09 -2.56 1.18
CA ALA A 338 14.68 -2.94 1.28
C ALA A 338 14.42 -4.32 0.68
N THR A 339 14.96 -4.60 -0.51
CA THR A 339 14.88 -5.94 -1.14
C THR A 339 15.53 -7.01 -0.27
N GLN A 340 16.71 -6.75 0.29
CA GLN A 340 17.42 -7.71 1.14
C GLN A 340 16.65 -8.00 2.44
N LYS A 341 16.06 -6.96 3.07
CA LYS A 341 15.21 -7.09 4.26
C LYS A 341 13.95 -7.90 3.97
N SER A 342 13.25 -7.59 2.88
CA SER A 342 12.05 -8.32 2.46
C SER A 342 12.36 -9.80 2.16
N THR A 343 13.48 -10.07 1.47
CA THR A 343 13.93 -11.44 1.19
C THR A 343 14.22 -12.23 2.47
N GLN A 344 14.89 -11.63 3.46
CA GLN A 344 15.17 -12.28 4.74
C GLN A 344 13.89 -12.53 5.55
N ALA A 345 12.96 -11.57 5.54
CA ALA A 345 11.66 -11.71 6.20
C ALA A 345 10.84 -12.85 5.59
N LEU A 346 10.78 -12.93 4.26
CA LEU A 346 10.11 -14.02 3.55
C LEU A 346 10.69 -15.38 3.90
N HIS A 347 12.02 -15.52 3.85
CA HIS A 347 12.68 -16.78 4.21
C HIS A 347 12.38 -17.20 5.67
N SER A 348 12.41 -16.24 6.60
CA SER A 348 12.10 -16.51 8.01
C SER A 348 10.64 -16.97 8.19
N LYS A 349 9.70 -16.33 7.48
CA LYS A 349 8.27 -16.69 7.53
C LYS A 349 7.98 -18.03 6.87
N GLN A 350 8.70 -18.40 5.82
CA GLN A 350 8.59 -19.72 5.22
C GLN A 350 9.01 -20.83 6.21
N LEU A 351 10.13 -20.64 6.91
CA LEU A 351 10.58 -21.61 7.92
C LEU A 351 9.57 -21.76 9.07
N GLU A 352 8.99 -20.65 9.53
CA GLU A 352 7.93 -20.67 10.56
C GLU A 352 6.69 -21.42 10.05
N PHE A 353 6.26 -21.14 8.82
CA PHE A 353 5.13 -21.83 8.18
C PHE A 353 5.36 -23.34 8.05
N ASP A 354 6.55 -23.75 7.61
CA ASP A 354 6.91 -25.16 7.44
C ASP A 354 6.92 -25.90 8.80
N GLN A 355 7.45 -25.25 9.85
CA GLN A 355 7.46 -25.81 11.21
C GLN A 355 6.05 -25.99 11.77
N VAL A 356 5.17 -24.99 11.62
CA VAL A 356 3.78 -25.07 12.09
C VAL A 356 2.99 -26.10 11.29
N THR A 357 3.24 -26.22 9.99
CA THR A 357 2.61 -27.23 9.14
C THR A 357 3.02 -28.63 9.57
N ALA A 358 4.31 -28.88 9.79
CA ALA A 358 4.80 -30.17 10.27
C ALA A 358 4.22 -30.52 11.66
N LEU A 359 4.11 -29.55 12.57
CA LEU A 359 3.47 -29.75 13.87
C LEU A 359 1.99 -30.10 13.71
N ARG A 360 1.26 -29.38 12.85
CA ARG A 360 -0.15 -29.66 12.55
C ARG A 360 -0.31 -31.08 12.00
N GLU A 361 0.52 -31.49 11.05
CA GLU A 361 0.49 -32.85 10.49
C GLU A 361 0.83 -33.91 11.53
N SER A 362 1.72 -33.64 12.48
CA SER A 362 2.04 -34.58 13.57
C SER A 362 0.88 -34.80 14.54
N VAL A 363 0.01 -33.79 14.73
CA VAL A 363 -1.15 -33.85 15.62
C VAL A 363 -2.41 -34.32 14.89
N SER A 364 -2.58 -33.91 13.63
CA SER A 364 -3.74 -34.19 12.78
C SER A 364 -3.55 -35.42 11.89
N GLY A 365 -2.36 -36.02 11.88
CA GLY A 365 -2.07 -37.23 11.14
C GLY A 365 -2.87 -38.40 11.72
N VAL A 366 -3.50 -39.18 10.83
CA VAL A 366 -4.18 -40.42 11.23
C VAL A 366 -3.12 -41.39 11.73
N SER A 367 -3.21 -41.78 13.01
CA SER A 367 -2.35 -42.84 13.54
C SER A 367 -2.73 -44.15 12.87
N LEU A 368 -1.82 -44.72 12.07
CA LEU A 368 -2.01 -46.03 11.42
C LEU A 368 -2.38 -47.12 12.45
N ASP A 369 -1.90 -46.99 13.69
CA ASP A 369 -2.23 -47.92 14.77
C ASP A 369 -3.68 -47.76 15.24
N GLU A 370 -4.22 -46.54 15.26
CA GLU A 370 -5.60 -46.25 15.63
C GLU A 370 -6.57 -46.62 14.50
N GLU A 371 -6.18 -46.37 13.25
CA GLU A 371 -6.90 -46.81 12.05
C GLU A 371 -6.91 -48.35 11.94
N LEU A 372 -5.77 -49.00 12.21
CA LEU A 372 -5.65 -50.45 12.28
C LEU A 372 -6.47 -51.03 13.45
N THR A 373 -6.47 -50.37 14.60
CA THR A 373 -7.29 -50.79 15.75
C THR A 373 -8.78 -50.68 15.45
N ASN A 374 -9.21 -49.59 14.78
CA ASN A 374 -10.58 -49.44 14.30
C ASN A 374 -10.94 -50.46 13.23
N LEU A 375 -10.04 -50.77 12.30
CA LEU A 375 -10.21 -51.81 11.29
C LEU A 375 -10.35 -53.20 11.92
N LEU A 376 -9.48 -53.54 12.89
CA LEU A 376 -9.56 -54.78 13.66
C LEU A 376 -10.85 -54.86 14.48
N SER A 377 -11.31 -53.74 15.04
CA SER A 377 -12.59 -53.64 15.76
C SER A 377 -13.79 -53.87 14.83
N PHE A 378 -13.79 -53.25 13.64
CA PHE A 378 -14.82 -53.49 12.62
C PHE A 378 -14.80 -54.92 12.12
N GLN A 379 -13.62 -55.51 11.90
CA GLN A 379 -13.47 -56.90 11.49
C GLN A 379 -14.00 -57.87 12.56
N ARG A 380 -13.67 -57.64 13.83
CA ARG A 380 -14.19 -58.45 14.96
C ARG A 380 -15.69 -58.30 15.14
N SER A 381 -16.21 -57.08 15.00
CA SER A 381 -17.66 -56.82 15.04
C SER A 381 -18.38 -57.56 13.91
N PHE A 382 -17.82 -57.53 12.69
CA PHE A 382 -18.38 -58.24 11.54
C PHE A 382 -18.34 -59.77 11.73
N GLU A 383 -17.23 -60.31 12.23
CA GLU A 383 -17.11 -61.75 12.57
C GLU A 383 -18.10 -62.16 13.66
N ALA A 384 -18.29 -61.33 14.70
CA ALA A 384 -19.25 -61.59 15.77
C ALA A 384 -20.69 -61.55 15.25
N SER A 385 -21.04 -60.57 14.39
CA SER A 385 -22.34 -60.50 13.73
C SER A 385 -22.58 -61.71 12.82
N ALA A 386 -21.57 -62.15 12.06
CA ALA A 386 -21.68 -63.34 11.22
C ALA A 386 -21.91 -64.60 12.07
N ARG A 387 -21.22 -64.77 13.20
CA ARG A 387 -21.47 -65.89 14.13
C ARG A 387 -22.85 -65.82 14.77
N MET A 388 -23.35 -64.64 15.14
CA MET A 388 -24.72 -64.51 15.64
C MET A 388 -25.74 -64.94 14.58
N ILE A 389 -25.52 -64.61 13.31
CA ILE A 389 -26.37 -65.07 12.20
C ILE A 389 -26.31 -66.60 12.07
N THR A 390 -25.12 -67.20 12.17
CA THR A 390 -24.97 -68.67 12.12
C THR A 390 -25.66 -69.36 13.29
N VAL A 391 -25.52 -68.83 14.51
CA VAL A 391 -26.19 -69.37 15.71
C VAL A 391 -27.70 -69.17 15.63
N ALA A 392 -28.17 -68.05 15.11
CA ALA A 392 -29.60 -67.83 14.85
C ALA A 392 -30.14 -68.82 13.81
N ASP A 393 -29.39 -69.12 12.76
CA ASP A 393 -29.74 -70.11 11.74
C ASP A 393 -29.78 -71.53 12.32
N GLU A 394 -28.79 -71.91 13.15
CA GLU A 394 -28.78 -73.19 13.88
C GLU A 394 -29.95 -73.29 14.87
N LEU A 395 -30.26 -72.25 15.63
CA LEU A 395 -31.41 -72.23 16.53
C LEU A 395 -32.72 -72.32 15.75
N MET A 396 -32.82 -71.66 14.60
CA MET A 396 -34.00 -71.73 13.73
C MET A 396 -34.18 -73.14 13.15
N GLN A 397 -33.09 -73.79 12.70
CA GLN A 397 -33.09 -75.18 12.27
C GLN A 397 -33.43 -76.15 13.41
N THR A 398 -32.92 -75.91 14.62
CA THR A 398 -33.22 -76.74 15.80
C THR A 398 -34.67 -76.62 16.22
N MET A 399 -35.24 -75.41 16.21
CA MET A 399 -36.67 -75.17 16.44
C MET A 399 -37.53 -75.84 15.36
N LEU A 400 -37.10 -75.80 14.10
CA LEU A 400 -37.77 -76.50 12.99
C LEU A 400 -37.68 -78.03 13.14
N ALA A 401 -36.58 -78.55 13.67
CA ALA A 401 -36.37 -79.98 13.90
C ALA A 401 -37.14 -80.51 15.12
N MET A 402 -37.36 -79.68 16.15
CA MET A 402 -38.20 -80.00 17.31
C MET A 402 -39.72 -79.90 17.03
N GLY A 403 -40.11 -79.21 15.95
CA GLY A 403 -41.49 -79.05 15.52
C GLY A 403 -42.05 -80.17 14.64
N ARG A 404 -41.30 -81.26 14.44
CA ARG A 404 -41.73 -82.51 13.79
C ARG A 404 -41.77 -83.64 14.81
#